data_AF-A0A521UR57-F1
#
_entry.id   AF-A0A521UR57-F1
#
_cell.length_a   1.000
_cell.length_b   1.000
_cell.length_c   1.000
_cell.angle_alpha   90.00
_cell.angle_beta   90.00
_cell.angle_gamma   90.00
#
_symmetry.space_group_name_H-M   'P 1'
#
loop_
_entity.id
_entity.type
_entity.pdbx_description
1 polymer ?
#
loop_
_entity_poly.entity_id
_entity_poly.type
_entity_poly.pdbx_seq_one_letter_code
_entity_poly.pdbx_strand_id
1 'polypeptide(L)'
;DTGQQWDAPNGWAPLQWVAIQGLREYGYHGLADKIKKAWTETCLNTYVREGKMVEKYNVREPNKLGGGGEYALQDGFGWTNGVLAALLAEDKT
;
A
#
# COMPACT_ATOMS: atom_id res chain seq x y z
N ASP A 1 -10.18 2.78 -15.63
CA ASP A 1 -8.77 2.45 -15.89
C ASP A 1 -8.34 3.31 -17.06
N THR A 2 -7.52 4.31 -16.78
CA THR A 2 -7.11 5.36 -17.74
C THR A 2 -5.71 5.09 -18.30
N GLY A 3 -5.02 4.04 -17.82
CA GLY A 3 -3.60 3.81 -18.05
C GLY A 3 -2.65 4.71 -17.25
N GLN A 4 -3.19 5.65 -16.46
CA GLN A 4 -2.41 6.55 -15.61
C GLN A 4 -2.04 5.92 -14.27
N GLN A 5 -0.95 6.37 -13.68
CA GLN A 5 -0.42 5.75 -12.47
C GLN A 5 -1.20 6.05 -11.18
N TRP A 6 -1.96 7.16 -11.14
CA TRP A 6 -2.82 7.57 -10.01
C TRP A 6 -4.27 7.14 -10.19
N ASP A 7 -4.50 6.04 -10.89
CA ASP A 7 -5.82 5.47 -11.14
C ASP A 7 -5.85 3.98 -10.76
N ALA A 8 -7.07 3.44 -10.67
CA ALA A 8 -7.25 2.01 -10.55
C ALA A 8 -6.52 1.28 -11.69
N PRO A 9 -5.76 0.19 -11.39
CA PRO A 9 -5.80 -0.58 -10.15
C PRO A 9 -4.70 -0.25 -9.12
N ASN A 10 -3.98 0.88 -9.25
CA ASN A 10 -2.86 1.20 -8.38
C ASN A 10 -3.31 1.71 -7.01
N GLY A 11 -2.69 1.18 -5.95
CA GLY A 11 -2.70 1.72 -4.60
C GLY A 11 -1.33 2.29 -4.23
N TRP A 12 -1.37 3.42 -3.53
CA TRP A 12 -0.18 4.14 -3.09
C TRP A 12 -0.15 4.22 -1.56
N ALA A 13 1.04 4.02 -0.99
CA ALA A 13 1.29 4.07 0.45
C ALA A 13 0.72 5.33 1.15
N PRO A 14 0.95 6.57 0.65
CA PRO A 14 0.43 7.77 1.32
C PRO A 14 -1.10 7.79 1.39
N LEU A 15 -1.80 7.29 0.37
CA LEU A 15 -3.26 7.26 0.36
C LEU A 15 -3.80 6.26 1.39
N GLN A 16 -3.11 5.13 1.57
CA GLN A 16 -3.49 4.17 2.61
C GLN A 16 -3.33 4.78 4.00
N TRP A 17 -2.21 5.47 4.24
CA TRP A 17 -1.95 6.11 5.52
C TRP A 17 -3.03 7.14 5.88
N VAL A 18 -3.29 8.09 4.97
CA VAL A 18 -4.31 9.13 5.20
C VAL A 18 -5.69 8.52 5.45
N ALA A 19 -6.08 7.50 4.67
CA ALA A 19 -7.36 6.83 4.86
C ALA A 19 -7.46 6.10 6.20
N ILE A 20 -6.43 5.33 6.59
CA ILE A 20 -6.40 4.58 7.86
C ILE A 20 -6.49 5.55 9.05
N GLN A 21 -5.64 6.58 9.08
CA GLN A 21 -5.63 7.56 10.18
C GLN A 21 -6.93 8.36 10.23
N GLY A 22 -7.43 8.82 9.08
CA GLY A 22 -8.71 9.52 9.00
C GLY A 22 -9.89 8.66 9.47
N LEU A 23 -9.96 7.39 9.08
CA LEU A 23 -11.01 6.49 9.55
C LEU A 23 -10.97 6.31 11.08
N ARG A 24 -9.77 6.20 11.67
CA ARG A 24 -9.60 6.06 13.12
C ARG A 24 -10.05 7.30 13.87
N GLU A 25 -9.70 8.49 13.39
CA GLU A 25 -10.09 9.77 14.00
C GLU A 25 -11.62 9.92 14.11
N TYR A 26 -12.36 9.31 13.18
CA TYR A 26 -13.83 9.34 13.16
C TYR A 26 -14.49 8.06 13.72
N GLY A 27 -13.73 7.21 14.44
CA GLY A 27 -14.26 6.04 15.14
C GLY A 27 -14.49 4.79 14.27
N TYR A 28 -14.09 4.82 12.99
CA TYR A 28 -14.23 3.68 12.06
C TYR A 28 -13.06 2.69 12.15
N HIS A 29 -12.69 2.29 13.37
CA HIS A 29 -11.52 1.44 13.64
C HIS A 29 -11.54 0.11 12.87
N GLY A 30 -12.68 -0.60 12.85
CA GLY A 30 -12.78 -1.89 12.16
C GLY A 30 -12.55 -1.81 10.64
N LEU A 31 -12.94 -0.70 10.00
CA LEU A 31 -12.65 -0.49 8.58
C LEU A 31 -11.18 -0.11 8.37
N ALA A 32 -10.63 0.75 9.24
CA ALA A 32 -9.22 1.11 9.21
C ALA A 32 -8.31 -0.12 9.34
N ASP A 33 -8.61 -1.02 10.28
CA ASP A 33 -7.82 -2.24 10.51
C ASP A 33 -7.93 -3.24 9.36
N LYS A 34 -9.11 -3.32 8.71
CA LYS A 34 -9.28 -4.11 7.49
C LYS A 34 -8.39 -3.59 6.35
N ILE A 35 -8.33 -2.27 6.17
CA ILE A 35 -7.47 -1.65 5.13
C ILE A 35 -5.99 -1.83 5.49
N LYS A 36 -5.61 -1.60 6.74
CA LYS A 36 -4.26 -1.86 7.27
C LYS A 36 -3.81 -3.28 6.92
N LYS A 37 -4.60 -4.28 7.32
CA LYS A 37 -4.28 -5.70 7.08
C LYS A 37 -4.09 -6.00 5.60
N ALA A 38 -5.03 -5.58 4.75
CA ALA A 38 -4.94 -5.81 3.31
C ALA A 38 -3.68 -5.16 2.70
N TRP A 39 -3.35 -3.94 3.13
CA TRP A 39 -2.17 -3.22 2.64
C TRP A 39 -0.87 -3.86 3.10
N THR A 40 -0.74 -4.21 4.39
CA THR A 40 0.48 -4.83 4.91
C THR A 40 0.71 -6.22 4.29
N GLU A 41 -0.33 -7.03 4.13
CA GLU A 41 -0.26 -8.32 3.43
C GLU A 41 0.18 -8.16 1.97
N THR A 42 -0.38 -7.19 1.24
CA THR A 42 0.01 -6.91 -0.16
C THR A 42 1.49 -6.54 -0.28
N CYS A 43 1.95 -5.67 0.63
CA CYS A 43 3.34 -5.24 0.73
C CYS A 43 4.28 -6.41 1.02
N LEU A 44 3.99 -7.20 2.06
CA LEU A 44 4.81 -8.33 2.49
C LEU A 44 4.84 -9.45 1.45
N ASN A 45 3.71 -9.78 0.82
CA ASN A 45 3.64 -10.79 -0.24
C ASN A 45 4.48 -10.39 -1.45
N THR A 46 4.46 -9.11 -1.82
CA THR A 46 5.33 -8.59 -2.89
C THR A 46 6.79 -8.69 -2.49
N TYR A 47 7.15 -8.33 -1.26
CA TYR A 47 8.53 -8.45 -0.78
C TYR A 47 9.03 -9.91 -0.79
N VAL A 48 8.21 -10.85 -0.34
CA VAL A 48 8.55 -12.29 -0.36
C VAL A 48 8.78 -12.79 -1.79
N ARG A 49 7.97 -12.33 -2.75
CA ARG A 49 8.06 -12.76 -4.15
C ARG A 49 9.21 -12.11 -4.92
N GLU A 50 9.41 -10.82 -4.74
CA GLU A 50 10.29 -9.99 -5.58
C GLU A 50 11.62 -9.62 -4.89
N GLY A 51 11.74 -9.86 -3.57
CA GLY A 51 12.90 -9.47 -2.76
C GLY A 51 13.00 -7.95 -2.52
N LYS A 52 11.94 -7.19 -2.84
CA LYS A 52 11.95 -5.72 -2.77
C LYS A 52 10.57 -5.13 -2.53
N MET A 53 10.58 -3.90 -2.03
CA MET A 53 9.42 -3.01 -1.96
C MET A 53 9.35 -2.16 -3.22
N VAL A 54 8.16 -1.69 -3.59
CA VAL A 54 7.95 -0.86 -4.81
C VAL A 54 7.15 0.40 -4.51
N GLU A 55 7.14 1.35 -5.44
CA GLU A 55 6.46 2.65 -5.25
C GLU A 55 4.93 2.56 -5.15
N LYS A 56 4.30 1.61 -5.87
CA LYS A 56 2.85 1.43 -6.01
C LYS A 56 2.50 -0.03 -6.26
N TYR A 57 1.29 -0.43 -5.87
CA TYR A 57 0.85 -1.83 -5.84
C TYR A 57 -0.47 -2.01 -6.59
N ASN A 58 -0.65 -3.12 -7.29
CA ASN A 58 -1.96 -3.48 -7.82
C ASN A 58 -2.83 -4.00 -6.66
N VAL A 59 -3.84 -3.22 -6.25
CA VAL A 59 -4.70 -3.57 -5.10
C VAL A 59 -5.89 -4.45 -5.48
N ARG A 60 -6.09 -4.74 -6.78
CA ARG A 60 -7.11 -5.68 -7.26
C ARG A 60 -6.54 -7.08 -7.46
N GLU A 61 -5.30 -7.16 -7.91
CA GLU A 61 -4.58 -8.39 -8.22
C GLU A 61 -3.23 -8.37 -7.48
N PRO A 62 -3.18 -8.79 -6.20
CA PRO A 62 -1.97 -8.69 -5.36
C PRO A 62 -0.74 -9.47 -5.89
N ASN A 63 -0.99 -10.39 -6.83
CA ASN A 63 0.07 -11.16 -7.50
C ASN A 63 0.73 -10.40 -8.66
N LYS A 64 0.22 -9.23 -9.03
CA LYS A 64 0.78 -8.37 -10.07
C LYS A 64 1.37 -7.11 -9.47
N LEU A 65 2.43 -6.62 -10.09
CA LEU A 65 2.97 -5.31 -9.77
C LEU A 65 2.05 -4.20 -10.29
N GLY A 66 2.10 -3.04 -9.64
CA GLY A 66 1.49 -1.82 -10.16
C GLY A 66 2.21 -1.35 -11.43
N GLY A 67 1.53 -0.54 -12.23
CA GLY A 67 2.05 -0.12 -13.54
C GLY A 67 1.39 1.15 -14.07
N GLY A 68 1.57 1.42 -15.35
CA GLY A 68 1.03 2.62 -16.01
C GLY A 68 1.78 3.91 -15.65
N GLY A 69 1.42 4.98 -16.36
CA GLY A 69 2.09 6.28 -16.31
C GLY A 69 3.33 6.38 -17.20
N GLU A 70 4.14 7.40 -16.92
CA GLU A 70 5.19 7.91 -17.81
C GLU A 70 6.53 7.18 -17.66
N TYR A 71 6.71 6.39 -16.59
CA TYR A 71 7.97 5.73 -16.27
C TYR A 71 7.77 4.36 -15.60
N ALA A 72 8.82 3.54 -15.63
CA ALA A 72 8.83 2.21 -15.05
C ALA A 72 8.75 2.24 -13.51
N LEU A 73 8.16 1.20 -12.92
CA LEU A 73 8.03 1.03 -11.48
C LEU A 73 9.37 1.17 -10.75
N GLN A 74 9.39 1.92 -9.65
CA GLN A 74 10.60 2.18 -8.84
C GLN A 74 10.69 1.28 -7.60
N ASP A 75 11.92 0.93 -7.22
CA ASP A 75 12.25 0.00 -6.14
C ASP A 75 12.60 0.72 -4.83
N GLY A 76 12.34 0.06 -3.69
CA GLY A 76 12.76 0.49 -2.35
C GLY A 76 12.06 1.74 -1.79
N PHE A 77 11.02 2.22 -2.44
CA PHE A 77 10.46 3.57 -2.28
C PHE A 77 10.17 4.01 -0.83
N GLY A 78 10.65 5.20 -0.45
CA GLY A 78 10.67 5.69 0.93
C GLY A 78 9.31 5.73 1.63
N TRP A 79 8.24 6.22 0.97
CA TRP A 79 6.91 6.21 1.59
C TRP A 79 6.38 4.81 1.86
N THR A 80 6.74 3.82 1.05
CA THR A 80 6.19 2.47 1.15
C THR A 80 6.79 1.82 2.38
N ASN A 81 8.11 1.95 2.51
CA ASN A 81 8.85 1.44 3.67
C ASN A 81 8.37 2.12 4.95
N GLY A 82 8.23 3.46 4.94
CA GLY A 82 7.80 4.23 6.11
C GLY A 82 6.39 3.87 6.57
N VAL A 83 5.42 3.84 5.65
CA VAL A 83 4.03 3.49 5.97
C VAL A 83 3.92 2.04 6.43
N LEU A 84 4.58 1.09 5.76
CA LEU A 84 4.57 -0.31 6.19
C LEU A 84 5.16 -0.47 7.59
N ALA A 85 6.31 0.14 7.87
CA ALA A 85 6.96 0.06 9.17
C ALA A 85 6.09 0.64 10.29
N ALA A 86 5.46 1.80 10.04
CA ALA A 86 4.56 2.43 10.99
C ALA A 86 3.35 1.53 11.31
N LEU A 87 2.69 0.97 10.29
CA LEU A 87 1.53 0.10 10.48
C LEU A 87 1.89 -1.21 11.21
N LEU A 88 3.03 -1.83 10.89
CA LEU A 88 3.48 -3.06 11.58
C LEU A 88 3.89 -2.81 13.04
N ALA A 89 4.33 -1.61 13.39
CA ALA A 89 4.71 -1.26 14.75
C ALA A 89 3.51 -1.18 15.70
N GLU A 90 2.32 -0.84 15.19
CA GLU A 90 1.08 -0.76 15.97
C GLU A 90 0.63 -2.12 16.54
N ASP A 91 1.02 -3.24 15.93
CA ASP A 91 0.61 -4.58 16.39
C ASP A 91 1.53 -5.13 17.50
N LYS A 92 2.57 -4.37 17.89
CA LYS A 92 3.56 -4.76 18.91
C LYS A 92 3.25 -4.21 20.30
N THR A 93 2.12 -3.54 20.48
CA THR A 93 1.66 -2.92 21.73
C THR A 93 0.35 -3.54 22.18
#